data_AF-I3U7Z1-F1
#
_entry.id   AF-I3U7Z1-F1
#
_cell.length_a   1.000
_cell.length_b   1.000
_cell.length_c   1.000
_cell.angle_alpha   90.00
_cell.angle_beta   90.00
_cell.angle_gamma   90.00
#
_symmetry.space_group_name_H-M   'P 1'
#
loop_
_entity.id
_entity.type
_entity.pdbx_description
1 polymer ?
#
loop_
_entity_poly.entity_id
_entity_poly.type
_entity_poly.pdbx_seq_one_letter_code
_entity_poly.pdbx_strand_id
1 'polypeptide(L)'
;MLVTARLGEFYGATALLTDLFRELLAIVVLFFAGARYPMTGIGAAGATAMDTTLPIVRKTAGNPFLVTAIFSGVVLSLVAPFLLSYILSLFD
;
A
#
# COMPACT_ATOMS: atom_id res chain seq x y z
N MET A 1 -12.62 4.21 5.94
CA MET A 1 -13.85 5.02 6.16
C MET A 1 -14.98 4.67 5.18
N LEU A 2 -14.73 4.47 3.88
CA LEU A 2 -15.78 4.10 2.91
C LEU A 2 -16.44 2.73 3.25
N VAL A 3 -15.64 1.74 3.66
CA VAL A 3 -16.10 0.39 4.07
C VAL A 3 -16.97 0.46 5.33
N THR A 4 -16.53 1.21 6.34
CA THR A 4 -17.28 1.41 7.59
C THR A 4 -18.67 2.00 7.32
N ALA A 5 -18.76 2.96 6.41
CA ALA A 5 -20.01 3.64 6.07
C ALA A 5 -21.01 2.75 5.30
N ARG A 6 -20.55 1.68 4.63
CA ARG A 6 -21.39 0.80 3.80
C ARG A 6 -21.66 -0.57 4.41
N LEU A 7 -20.68 -1.17 5.08
CA LEU A 7 -20.74 -2.53 5.61
C LEU A 7 -20.81 -2.59 7.14
N GLY A 8 -20.69 -1.44 7.83
CA GLY A 8 -20.76 -1.34 9.29
C GLY A 8 -19.39 -1.35 9.97
N GLU A 9 -19.39 -1.06 11.28
CA GLU A 9 -18.17 -0.80 12.06
C GLU A 9 -17.22 -2.01 12.13
N PHE A 10 -17.76 -3.23 12.24
CA PHE A 10 -16.95 -4.46 12.31
C PHE A 10 -16.14 -4.69 11.02
N TYR A 11 -16.77 -4.52 9.86
CA TYR A 11 -16.10 -4.66 8.57
C TYR A 11 -15.14 -3.49 8.27
N GLY A 12 -15.47 -2.29 8.77
CA GLY A 12 -14.55 -1.16 8.73
C GLY A 12 -13.28 -1.40 9.55
N ALA A 13 -13.42 -1.95 10.76
CA ALA A 13 -12.29 -2.26 11.64
C ALA A 13 -11.41 -3.38 11.07
N THR A 14 -12.00 -4.45 10.53
CA THR A 14 -11.24 -5.53 9.89
C THR A 14 -10.49 -5.04 8.65
N ALA A 15 -11.11 -4.22 7.80
CA ALA A 15 -10.43 -3.62 6.65
C ALA A 15 -9.23 -2.75 7.05
N LEU A 16 -9.37 -1.96 8.13
CA LEU A 16 -8.27 -1.14 8.65
C LEU A 16 -7.14 -2.00 9.20
N LEU A 17 -7.47 -3.03 10.00
CA LEU A 17 -6.47 -3.97 10.51
C LEU A 17 -5.76 -4.73 9.39
N THR A 18 -6.49 -5.18 8.36
CA THR A 18 -5.90 -5.85 7.20
C THR A 18 -4.92 -4.92 6.47
N ASP A 19 -5.26 -3.65 6.27
CA ASP A 19 -4.36 -2.71 5.63
C ASP A 19 -3.11 -2.45 6.49
N LEU A 20 -3.28 -2.30 7.81
CA LEU A 20 -2.17 -2.17 8.76
C LEU A 20 -1.22 -3.37 8.73
N PHE A 21 -1.76 -4.60 8.76
CA PHE A 21 -0.95 -5.82 8.70
C PHE A 21 -0.20 -5.94 7.37
N ARG A 22 -0.86 -5.60 6.25
CA ARG A 22 -0.23 -5.56 4.93
C ARG A 22 0.93 -4.58 4.91
N GLU A 23 0.75 -3.40 5.48
CA GLU A 23 1.76 -2.34 5.54
C GLU A 23 2.98 -2.77 6.39
N LEU A 24 2.74 -3.40 7.55
CA LEU A 24 3.80 -3.95 8.40
C LEU A 24 4.59 -5.04 7.70
N LEU A 25 3.92 -5.96 7.00
CA LEU A 25 4.56 -7.01 6.22
C LEU A 25 5.39 -6.44 5.07
N ALA A 26 4.88 -5.43 4.37
CA ALA A 26 5.61 -4.75 3.31
C ALA A 26 6.89 -4.09 3.82
N ILE A 27 6.84 -3.42 4.98
CA ILE A 27 8.02 -2.84 5.64
C ILE A 27 9.07 -3.92 5.94
N VAL A 28 8.67 -5.04 6.54
CA VAL A 28 9.58 -6.15 6.87
C VAL A 28 10.23 -6.71 5.60
N VAL A 29 9.44 -6.98 4.56
CA VAL A 29 9.96 -7.48 3.27
C VAL A 29 10.93 -6.49 2.63
N LEU A 30 10.61 -5.19 2.62
CA LEU A 30 11.48 -4.15 2.08
C LEU A 30 12.79 -4.01 2.86
N PHE A 31 12.75 -4.20 4.18
CA PHE A 31 13.92 -4.14 5.02
C PHE A 31 14.89 -5.30 4.76
N PHE A 32 14.38 -6.54 4.66
CA PHE A 32 15.22 -7.72 4.46
C PHE A 32 15.56 -8.02 3.00
N ALA A 33 14.58 -7.89 2.09
CA ALA A 33 14.71 -8.27 0.69
C ALA A 33 14.86 -7.07 -0.26
N GLY A 34 14.60 -5.84 0.18
CA GLY A 34 14.63 -4.64 -0.68
C GLY A 34 16.01 -4.32 -1.26
N ALA A 35 17.10 -4.76 -0.61
CA ALA A 35 18.46 -4.60 -1.14
C ALA A 35 18.73 -5.52 -2.34
N ARG A 36 18.07 -6.68 -2.43
CA ARG A 36 18.25 -7.66 -3.51
C ARG A 36 17.17 -7.50 -4.59
N TYR A 37 15.94 -7.17 -4.19
CA TYR A 37 14.77 -7.09 -5.07
C TYR A 37 13.92 -5.85 -4.78
N PRO A 38 14.45 -4.64 -5.07
CA PRO A 38 13.79 -3.38 -4.74
C PRO A 38 12.44 -3.20 -5.45
N MET A 39 12.31 -3.67 -6.69
CA MET A 39 11.09 -3.52 -7.50
C MET A 39 9.90 -4.29 -6.91
N THR A 40 10.11 -5.53 -6.47
CA THR A 40 9.08 -6.34 -5.79
C THR A 40 8.72 -5.78 -4.42
N GLY A 41 9.69 -5.22 -3.69
CA GLY A 41 9.44 -4.54 -2.42
C GLY A 41 8.55 -3.31 -2.59
N ILE A 42 8.85 -2.47 -3.60
CA ILE A 42 8.05 -1.29 -3.96
C ILE A 42 6.63 -1.70 -4.38
N GLY A 43 6.49 -2.75 -5.19
CA GLY A 43 5.18 -3.27 -5.57
C GLY A 43 4.36 -3.79 -4.38
N ALA A 44 5.00 -4.45 -3.41
CA ALA A 44 4.34 -4.96 -2.20
C ALA A 44 3.88 -3.83 -1.25
N ALA A 45 4.65 -2.74 -1.15
CA ALA A 45 4.25 -1.55 -0.42
C ALA A 45 3.05 -0.85 -1.11
N GLY A 46 3.07 -0.77 -2.44
CA GLY A 46 1.96 -0.26 -3.22
C GLY A 46 1.74 1.24 -2.97
N ALA A 47 0.52 1.65 -2.58
CA ALA A 47 0.18 3.04 -2.25
C ALA A 47 1.12 3.65 -1.20
N THR A 48 1.54 2.83 -0.23
CA THR A 48 2.32 3.24 0.94
C THR A 48 3.82 3.34 0.64
N ALA A 49 4.22 3.00 -0.59
CA ALA A 49 5.57 3.22 -1.14
C ALA A 49 5.96 4.71 -1.15
N MET A 50 4.97 5.60 -1.27
CA MET A 50 5.18 7.05 -1.32
C MET A 50 5.42 7.67 0.08
N ASP A 51 4.84 7.09 1.13
CA ASP A 51 4.80 7.73 2.45
C ASP A 51 5.64 6.96 3.49
N THR A 52 5.14 5.81 3.96
CA THR A 52 5.69 5.09 5.11
C THR A 52 6.93 4.27 4.79
N THR A 53 7.06 3.78 3.55
CA THR A 53 8.19 2.95 3.12
C THR A 53 9.23 3.69 2.28
N LEU A 54 8.98 4.93 1.89
CA LEU A 54 9.93 5.78 1.14
C LEU A 54 11.33 5.91 1.79
N PRO A 55 11.47 6.18 3.11
CA PRO A 55 12.80 6.23 3.74
C PRO A 55 13.52 4.87 3.76
N ILE A 56 12.75 3.77 3.80
CA ILE A 56 13.30 2.41 3.75
C ILE A 56 13.80 2.10 2.35
N VAL A 57 12.99 2.36 1.32
CA VAL A 57 13.40 2.25 -0.10
C VAL A 57 14.67 3.05 -0.37
N ARG A 58 14.75 4.30 0.11
CA ARG A 58 15.94 5.13 -0.05
C ARG A 58 17.20 4.48 0.56
N LYS A 59 17.05 3.82 1.70
CA LYS A 59 18.15 3.20 2.45
C LYS A 59 18.55 1.82 1.89
N THR A 60 17.61 1.04 1.36
CA THR A 60 17.85 -0.33 0.88
C THR A 60 18.06 -0.43 -0.63
N ALA A 61 17.30 0.32 -1.43
CA ALA A 61 17.32 0.29 -2.89
C ALA A 61 18.15 1.43 -3.52
N GLY A 62 18.26 2.56 -2.82
CA GLY A 62 18.96 3.75 -3.29
C GLY A 62 18.08 4.75 -4.05
N ASN A 63 18.66 5.91 -4.38
CA ASN A 63 17.97 7.06 -4.96
C ASN A 63 17.27 6.83 -6.33
N PRO A 64 17.75 5.98 -7.27
CA PRO A 64 17.07 5.82 -8.57
C PRO A 64 15.70 5.16 -8.46
N PHE A 65 15.44 4.37 -7.40
CA PHE A 65 14.15 3.68 -7.20
C PHE A 65 13.11 4.53 -6.47
N LEU A 66 13.50 5.73 -6.01
CA LEU A 66 12.64 6.63 -5.25
C LEU A 66 11.48 7.16 -6.10
N VAL A 67 11.77 7.54 -7.35
CA VAL A 67 10.76 8.04 -8.30
C VAL A 67 9.77 6.94 -8.65
N THR A 68 10.24 5.70 -8.84
CA THR A 68 9.39 4.53 -9.08
C THR A 68 8.46 4.24 -7.91
N ALA A 69 8.97 4.36 -6.67
CA ALA A 69 8.18 4.17 -5.46
C ALA A 69 7.06 5.23 -5.33
N ILE A 70 7.38 6.50 -5.58
CA ILE A 70 6.40 7.58 -5.56
C ILE A 70 5.36 7.39 -6.66
N PHE A 71 5.78 7.10 -7.89
CA PHE A 71 4.85 6.92 -9.02
C PHE A 71 3.89 5.76 -8.77
N SER A 72 4.41 4.61 -8.32
CA SER A 72 3.58 3.47 -7.92
C SER A 72 2.59 3.85 -6.82
N GLY A 73 3.06 4.57 -5.80
CA GLY A 73 2.22 5.05 -4.70
C GLY A 73 1.08 5.94 -5.16
N VAL A 74 1.37 6.94 -5.99
CA VAL A 74 0.37 7.89 -6.53
C VAL A 74 -0.67 7.16 -7.38
N VAL A 75 -0.24 6.30 -8.30
CA VAL A 75 -1.16 5.55 -9.17
C VAL A 75 -2.11 4.69 -8.34
N LEU A 76 -1.58 3.92 -7.37
CA LEU A 76 -2.40 3.09 -6.51
C LEU A 76 -3.33 3.90 -5.61
N SER A 77 -2.86 5.02 -5.05
CA SER A 77 -3.70 5.91 -4.22
C SER A 77 -4.83 6.58 -5.01
N LEU A 78 -4.60 6.91 -6.27
CA LEU A 78 -5.64 7.44 -7.16
C LEU A 78 -6.66 6.36 -7.54
N VAL A 79 -6.19 5.15 -7.85
CA VAL A 79 -7.03 4.07 -8.37
C VAL A 79 -7.81 3.34 -7.26
N ALA A 80 -7.28 3.27 -6.04
CA ALA A 80 -7.90 2.63 -4.89
C ALA A 80 -9.33 3.09 -4.57
N PRO A 81 -9.66 4.40 -4.46
CA PRO A 81 -11.02 4.84 -4.16
C PRO A 81 -12.03 4.48 -5.26
N PHE A 82 -11.61 4.50 -6.54
CA PHE A 82 -12.47 4.08 -7.65
C PHE A 82 -12.74 2.58 -7.64
N LEU A 83 -11.70 1.76 -7.45
CA LEU A 83 -11.84 0.31 -7.31
C LEU A 83 -12.72 -0.06 -6.12
N LEU A 84 -12.50 0.56 -4.96
CA LEU A 84 -13.27 0.30 -3.76
C LEU A 84 -14.75 0.66 -3.97
N SER A 85 -15.03 1.80 -4.61
CA SER A 85 -16.40 2.22 -4.93
C SER A 85 -17.07 1.26 -5.91
N TYR A 86 -16.36 0.83 -6.96
CA TYR A 86 -16.86 -0.13 -7.94
C TYR A 86 -17.16 -1.50 -7.32
N ILE A 87 -16.23 -2.04 -6.53
CA ILE A 87 -16.43 -3.33 -5.86
C ILE A 87 -17.62 -3.25 -4.91
N LEU A 88 -17.71 -2.21 -4.07
CA LEU A 88 -18.84 -2.05 -3.15
C LEU A 88 -20.18 -1.98 -3.88
N SER A 89 -20.24 -1.33 -5.06
CA SER A 89 -21.46 -1.29 -5.88
C SER A 89 -21.88 -2.63 -6.50
N LEU A 90 -20.97 -3.61 -6.57
CA LEU A 90 -21.26 -4.96 -7.06
C LEU A 90 -21.80 -5.88 -5.96
N PHE A 91 -21.59 -5.51 -4.68
CA PHE A 91 -22.05 -6.22 -3.51
C PHE A 91 -23.39 -5.67 -2.95
N ASP A 92 -23.96 -4.65 -3.61
CA ASP A 92 -25.36 -4.20 -3.46
C ASP A 92 -26.30 -5.11 -4.30
#